data_AF-A0A2G2FAL5-F1
#
_entry.id   AF-A0A2G2FAL5-F1
#
_cell.length_a   1.000
_cell.length_b   1.000
_cell.length_c   1.000
_cell.angle_alpha   90.00
_cell.angle_beta   90.00
_cell.angle_gamma   90.00
#
_symmetry.space_group_name_H-M   'P 1'
#
loop_
_entity.id
_entity.type
_entity.pdbx_description
1 polymer ?
#
loop_
_entity_poly.entity_id
_entity_poly.type
_entity_poly.pdbx_seq_one_letter_code
_entity_poly.pdbx_strand_id
1 'polypeptide(L)'
;MKINSVLVLLTIFFISCEDRNYVPKPPTYLKINLPERSYAVYNDECNFSFNKPSYFKVNSAEQNSCNKDIILEGLDGTLHLSVIDIDTTLGMYINHANDKVGDHKIKATAIIDSTIIRKEDRVFGTFFELQGNVASPFQFYVTDSTDRFFSGVVYFNTRPNYDSIKPTLNFVKKDLIEFMKTVKWED
;
A
#
# COMPACT_ATOMS: atom_id res chain seq x y z
N MET A 1 75.18 -0.32 -38.11
CA MET A 1 73.98 -1.18 -37.96
C MET A 1 73.53 -1.21 -36.50
N LYS A 2 72.76 -0.22 -36.03
CA LYS A 2 72.17 -0.20 -34.67
C LYS A 2 70.90 0.67 -34.66
N ILE A 3 69.89 0.35 -35.48
CA ILE A 3 68.61 1.09 -35.49
C ILE A 3 67.37 0.16 -35.44
N ASN A 4 67.53 -1.17 -35.43
CA ASN A 4 66.37 -2.08 -35.52
C ASN A 4 65.78 -2.56 -34.18
N SER A 5 66.36 -2.24 -33.02
CA SER A 5 65.79 -2.64 -31.72
C SER A 5 64.88 -1.59 -31.07
N VAL A 6 65.03 -0.30 -31.41
CA VAL A 6 64.23 0.77 -30.80
C VAL A 6 62.82 0.83 -31.40
N LEU A 7 62.66 0.46 -32.67
CA LEU A 7 61.37 0.48 -33.37
C LEU A 7 60.41 -0.61 -32.89
N VAL A 8 60.94 -1.75 -32.41
CA VAL A 8 60.15 -2.87 -31.88
C VAL A 8 59.67 -2.61 -30.45
N LEU A 9 60.39 -1.77 -29.70
CA LEU A 9 60.00 -1.39 -28.33
C LEU A 9 58.90 -0.31 -28.31
N LEU A 10 58.79 0.48 -29.39
CA LEU A 10 57.80 1.57 -29.50
C LEU A 10 56.40 1.08 -29.89
N THR A 11 56.29 -0.09 -30.52
CA THR A 11 55.01 -0.67 -30.97
C THR A 11 54.24 -1.41 -29.88
N ILE A 12 54.86 -1.74 -28.75
CA ILE A 12 54.22 -2.46 -27.63
C ILE A 12 53.33 -1.54 -26.77
N PHE A 13 53.49 -0.21 -26.88
CA PHE A 13 52.74 0.75 -26.06
C PHE A 13 51.33 1.10 -26.57
N PHE A 14 50.87 0.56 -27.70
CA PHE A 14 49.55 0.90 -28.28
C PHE A 14 48.48 -0.19 -28.14
N ILE A 15 48.73 -1.25 -27.35
CA ILE A 15 47.73 -2.28 -27.07
C ILE A 15 47.00 -1.94 -25.76
N SER A 16 46.27 -0.83 -25.74
CA SER A 16 45.29 -0.57 -24.69
C SER A 16 43.95 -1.15 -25.14
N CYS A 17 43.56 -2.30 -24.57
CA CYS A 17 42.18 -2.76 -24.65
C CYS A 17 41.29 -1.77 -23.92
N GLU A 18 40.42 -1.09 -24.66
CA GLU A 18 39.28 -0.38 -24.09
C GLU A 18 38.28 -1.46 -23.64
N ASP A 19 38.44 -1.96 -22.41
CA ASP A 19 37.35 -2.69 -21.75
C ASP A 19 36.23 -1.67 -21.55
N ARG A 20 35.35 -1.60 -22.56
CA ARG A 20 34.08 -0.94 -22.45
C ARG A 20 33.31 -1.75 -21.44
N ASN A 21 33.49 -1.40 -20.16
CA ASN A 21 32.61 -1.75 -19.08
C ASN A 21 31.23 -1.22 -19.49
N TYR A 22 30.51 -2.05 -20.24
CA TYR A 22 29.14 -1.80 -20.63
C TYR A 22 28.35 -1.89 -19.34
N VAL A 23 28.24 -0.76 -18.64
CA VAL A 23 27.31 -0.60 -17.54
C VAL A 23 25.95 -0.56 -18.22
N PRO A 24 25.15 -1.64 -18.15
CA PRO A 24 23.83 -1.62 -18.73
C PRO A 24 23.08 -0.45 -18.09
N LYS A 25 22.39 0.36 -18.92
CA LYS A 25 21.53 1.42 -18.40
C LYS A 25 20.58 0.80 -17.37
N PRO A 26 20.39 1.43 -16.20
CA PRO A 26 19.43 0.94 -15.23
C PRO A 26 18.08 0.77 -15.95
N PRO A 27 17.34 -0.31 -15.67
CA PRO A 27 16.06 -0.55 -16.33
C PRO A 27 15.18 0.68 -16.12
N THR A 28 14.75 1.30 -17.23
CA THR A 28 13.83 2.41 -17.18
C THR A 28 12.45 1.85 -16.83
N TYR A 29 12.09 1.92 -15.54
CA TYR A 29 10.71 1.64 -15.14
C TYR A 29 9.79 2.67 -15.79
N LEU A 30 8.61 2.22 -16.22
CA LEU A 30 7.57 3.12 -16.74
C LEU A 30 7.28 4.19 -15.68
N LYS A 31 7.24 5.47 -16.09
CA LYS A 31 6.85 6.55 -15.20
C LYS A 31 5.42 6.30 -14.73
N ILE A 32 5.26 6.00 -13.44
CA ILE A 32 3.95 5.77 -12.83
C ILE A 32 3.27 7.15 -12.69
N ASN A 33 2.14 7.32 -13.36
CA ASN A 33 1.29 8.49 -13.18
C ASN A 33 0.39 8.26 -11.97
N LEU A 34 0.78 8.83 -10.83
CA LEU A 34 -0.04 8.82 -9.63
C LEU A 34 -1.07 9.97 -9.70
N PRO A 35 -2.30 9.76 -9.21
CA PRO A 35 -3.31 10.80 -9.22
C PRO A 35 -2.90 11.98 -8.33
N GLU A 36 -3.46 13.16 -8.61
CA GLU A 36 -3.28 14.31 -7.73
C GLU A 36 -3.93 14.04 -6.37
N ARG A 37 -3.24 14.41 -5.29
CA ARG A 37 -3.68 14.21 -3.91
C ARG A 37 -4.19 15.53 -3.32
N SER A 38 -5.48 15.62 -3.08
CA SER A 38 -6.09 16.64 -2.21
C SER A 38 -7.09 15.96 -1.27
N TYR A 39 -7.24 16.48 -0.06
CA TYR A 39 -8.13 15.91 0.95
C TYR A 39 -9.36 16.79 1.13
N ALA A 40 -10.52 16.14 1.28
CA ALA A 40 -11.75 16.77 1.71
C ALA A 40 -12.42 15.88 2.77
N VAL A 41 -13.14 16.49 3.70
CA VAL A 41 -13.93 15.72 4.67
C VAL A 41 -15.07 15.03 3.93
N TYR A 42 -15.16 13.72 4.10
CA TYR A 42 -16.29 12.91 3.66
C TYR A 42 -17.10 12.50 4.89
N ASN A 43 -18.40 12.76 4.85
CA ASN A 43 -19.36 12.32 5.87
C ASN A 43 -20.25 11.27 5.24
N ASP A 44 -20.43 10.15 5.92
CA ASP A 44 -21.27 9.05 5.48
C ASP A 44 -22.62 9.06 6.21
N GLU A 45 -23.65 8.52 5.57
CA GLU A 45 -24.97 8.32 6.19
C GLU A 45 -24.95 7.32 7.35
N CYS A 46 -23.90 6.51 7.46
CA CYS A 46 -23.68 5.56 8.56
C CYS A 46 -22.91 6.15 9.76
N ASN A 47 -23.05 7.46 9.98
CA ASN A 47 -22.51 8.19 11.14
C ASN A 47 -20.98 8.02 11.32
N PHE A 48 -20.23 8.21 10.25
CA PHE A 48 -18.79 8.36 10.35
C PHE A 48 -18.26 9.33 9.32
N SER A 49 -17.13 9.95 9.62
CA SER A 49 -16.44 10.84 8.70
C SER A 49 -14.94 10.59 8.69
N PHE A 50 -14.28 10.96 7.58
CA PHE A 50 -12.82 10.88 7.45
C PHE A 50 -12.30 11.85 6.38
N ASN A 51 -10.98 12.10 6.38
CA ASN A 51 -10.34 12.85 5.30
C ASN A 51 -10.18 11.96 4.07
N LYS A 52 -11.05 12.18 3.08
CA LYS A 52 -11.06 11.42 1.84
C LYS A 52 -10.16 12.07 0.81
N PRO A 53 -9.17 11.36 0.23
CA PRO A 53 -8.42 11.87 -0.89
C PRO A 53 -9.30 11.97 -2.15
N SER A 54 -8.96 12.89 -3.05
CA SER A 54 -9.66 13.18 -4.30
C SER A 54 -9.96 11.95 -5.15
N TYR A 55 -9.00 11.01 -5.24
CA TYR A 55 -9.10 9.81 -6.08
C TYR A 55 -9.87 8.64 -5.45
N PHE A 56 -10.39 8.79 -4.23
CA PHE A 56 -11.29 7.80 -3.62
C PHE A 56 -12.72 8.04 -4.08
N LYS A 57 -13.27 7.07 -4.83
CA LYS A 57 -14.69 7.02 -5.18
C LYS A 57 -15.40 6.00 -4.30
N VAL A 58 -16.19 6.50 -3.36
CA VAL A 58 -16.92 5.69 -2.37
C VAL A 58 -18.23 5.23 -2.97
N ASN A 59 -18.48 3.92 -2.98
CA ASN A 59 -19.77 3.32 -3.32
C ASN A 59 -20.24 2.45 -2.15
N SER A 60 -21.55 2.28 -2.00
CA SER A 60 -22.08 1.25 -1.10
C SER A 60 -21.81 -0.13 -1.70
N ALA A 61 -21.30 -1.07 -0.89
CA ALA A 61 -21.00 -2.42 -1.34
C ALA A 61 -22.30 -3.19 -1.68
N GLU A 62 -23.36 -2.95 -0.91
CA GLU A 62 -24.68 -3.56 -1.08
C GLU A 62 -25.79 -2.52 -0.86
N GLN A 63 -27.00 -2.80 -1.35
CA GLN A 63 -28.15 -1.94 -1.09
C GLN A 63 -28.46 -1.88 0.42
N ASN A 64 -28.63 -0.67 0.95
CA ASN A 64 -28.91 -0.42 2.38
C ASN A 64 -27.82 -0.95 3.36
N SER A 65 -26.60 -1.14 2.89
CA SER A 65 -25.47 -1.53 3.75
C SER A 65 -24.55 -0.35 4.04
N CYS A 66 -24.01 -0.33 5.26
CA CYS A 66 -22.94 0.59 5.65
C CYS A 66 -21.56 0.18 5.13
N ASN A 67 -21.42 -1.05 4.59
CA ASN A 67 -20.20 -1.48 3.95
C ASN A 67 -19.94 -0.66 2.68
N LYS A 68 -18.68 -0.27 2.46
CA LYS A 68 -18.27 0.58 1.35
C LYS A 68 -17.23 -0.10 0.47
N ASP A 69 -17.42 0.02 -0.83
CA ASP A 69 -16.43 -0.31 -1.85
C ASP A 69 -15.84 1.00 -2.39
N ILE A 70 -14.63 1.31 -1.94
CA ILE A 70 -13.92 2.54 -2.26
C ILE A 70 -12.95 2.27 -3.40
N ILE A 71 -13.29 2.74 -4.60
CA ILE A 71 -12.47 2.61 -5.80
C ILE A 71 -11.31 3.60 -5.71
N LEU A 72 -10.08 3.11 -5.92
CA LEU A 72 -8.86 3.90 -6.00
C LEU A 72 -8.64 4.33 -7.46
N GLU A 73 -9.27 5.43 -7.87
CA GLU A 73 -9.26 5.86 -9.27
C GLU A 73 -7.83 6.08 -9.79
N GLY A 74 -7.52 5.45 -10.93
CA GLY A 74 -6.20 5.51 -11.56
C GLY A 74 -5.14 4.55 -10.98
N LEU A 75 -5.47 3.75 -9.97
CA LEU A 75 -4.52 2.83 -9.30
C LEU A 75 -4.93 1.35 -9.36
N ASP A 76 -5.97 0.99 -10.13
CA ASP A 76 -6.50 -0.38 -10.29
C ASP A 76 -6.65 -1.15 -8.97
N GLY A 77 -7.16 -0.46 -7.95
CA GLY A 77 -7.40 -1.06 -6.64
C GLY A 77 -8.73 -0.64 -6.04
N THR A 78 -9.21 -1.47 -5.12
CA THR A 78 -10.44 -1.24 -4.37
C THR A 78 -10.18 -1.50 -2.89
N LEU A 79 -10.55 -0.54 -2.05
CA LEU A 79 -10.64 -0.72 -0.60
C LEU A 79 -12.06 -1.19 -0.28
N HIS A 80 -12.19 -2.39 0.24
CA HIS A 80 -13.43 -2.89 0.82
C HIS A 80 -13.41 -2.56 2.31
N LEU A 81 -14.36 -1.72 2.74
CA LEU A 81 -14.53 -1.28 4.11
C LEU A 81 -15.79 -1.93 4.68
N SER A 82 -15.62 -2.84 5.61
CA SER A 82 -16.71 -3.39 6.41
C SER A 82 -16.96 -2.50 7.61
N VAL A 83 -18.20 -2.02 7.75
CA VAL A 83 -18.68 -1.20 8.87
C VAL A 83 -19.57 -2.09 9.73
N ILE A 84 -19.13 -2.37 10.95
CA ILE A 84 -19.71 -3.40 11.80
C ILE A 84 -20.09 -2.80 13.15
N ASP A 85 -21.33 -3.05 13.57
CA ASP A 85 -21.77 -2.85 14.93
C ASP A 85 -21.45 -4.09 15.75
N ILE A 86 -20.72 -3.91 16.85
CA ILE A 86 -20.25 -5.00 17.70
C ILE A 86 -21.44 -5.61 18.44
N ASP A 87 -21.75 -6.87 18.14
CA ASP A 87 -22.85 -7.63 18.77
C ASP A 87 -22.37 -8.68 19.80
N THR A 88 -21.05 -8.90 19.85
CA THR A 88 -20.39 -9.91 20.68
C THR A 88 -19.16 -9.32 21.37
N THR A 89 -18.07 -10.09 21.54
CA THR A 89 -16.86 -9.57 22.17
C THR A 89 -15.95 -8.92 21.13
N LEU A 90 -15.39 -7.75 21.43
CA LEU A 90 -14.40 -7.09 20.59
C LEU A 90 -13.24 -8.03 20.19
N GLY A 91 -12.82 -8.89 21.13
CA GLY A 91 -11.76 -9.87 20.89
C GLY A 91 -12.06 -10.83 19.73
N MET A 92 -13.34 -11.18 19.50
CA MET A 92 -13.72 -12.03 18.36
C MET A 92 -13.50 -11.33 17.03
N TYR A 93 -13.85 -10.04 16.91
CA TYR A 93 -13.61 -9.25 15.70
C TYR A 93 -12.12 -9.03 15.44
N ILE A 94 -11.34 -8.74 16.49
CA ILE A 94 -9.88 -8.60 16.39
C ILE A 94 -9.25 -9.91 15.93
N ASN A 95 -9.63 -11.03 16.54
CA ASN A 95 -9.11 -12.35 16.15
C ASN A 95 -9.49 -12.66 14.69
N HIS A 96 -10.74 -12.41 14.29
CA HIS A 96 -11.18 -12.61 12.92
C HIS A 96 -10.37 -11.77 11.92
N ALA A 97 -10.13 -10.49 12.21
CA ALA A 97 -9.31 -9.62 11.36
C ALA A 97 -7.86 -10.13 11.26
N ASN A 98 -7.28 -10.59 12.36
CA ASN A 98 -5.93 -11.15 12.38
C ASN A 98 -5.84 -12.49 11.62
N ASP A 99 -6.85 -13.35 11.75
CA ASP A 99 -6.93 -14.62 11.01
C ASP A 99 -7.00 -14.37 9.50
N LYS A 100 -7.75 -13.36 9.06
CA LYS A 100 -7.81 -12.94 7.65
C LYS A 100 -6.48 -12.44 7.11
N VAL A 101 -5.71 -11.72 7.91
CA VAL A 101 -4.32 -11.36 7.55
C VAL A 101 -3.48 -12.64 7.40
N GLY A 102 -3.68 -13.62 8.28
CA GLY A 102 -3.05 -14.94 8.24
C GLY A 102 -3.33 -15.73 6.96
N ASP A 103 -4.56 -15.72 6.45
CA ASP A 103 -4.95 -16.42 5.21
C ASP A 103 -4.10 -15.97 4.00
N HIS A 104 -3.76 -14.69 3.93
CA HIS A 104 -2.95 -14.11 2.86
C HIS A 104 -1.44 -14.22 3.08
N LYS A 105 -1.00 -14.70 4.26
CA LYS A 105 0.42 -14.89 4.61
C LYS A 105 1.14 -15.87 3.71
N ILE A 106 0.44 -16.86 3.14
CA ILE A 106 1.03 -17.92 2.31
C ILE A 106 1.86 -17.36 1.13
N LYS A 107 1.50 -16.17 0.62
CA LYS A 107 2.20 -15.48 -0.46
C LYS A 107 3.04 -14.28 -0.01
N ALA A 108 2.93 -13.89 1.26
CA ALA A 108 3.65 -12.76 1.81
C ALA A 108 5.09 -13.16 2.20
N THR A 109 6.05 -12.30 1.89
CA THR A 109 7.43 -12.43 2.35
C THR A 109 7.60 -11.89 3.76
N ALA A 110 6.83 -10.87 4.13
CA ALA A 110 6.79 -10.29 5.46
C ALA A 110 5.41 -9.70 5.75
N ILE A 111 5.08 -9.57 7.04
CA ILE A 111 3.91 -8.83 7.52
C ILE A 111 4.45 -7.80 8.51
N ILE A 112 4.18 -6.52 8.25
CA ILE A 112 4.55 -5.42 9.12
C ILE A 112 3.26 -4.83 9.68
N ASP A 113 3.13 -4.80 11.00
CA ASP A 113 2.01 -4.19 11.68
C ASP A 113 2.39 -2.85 12.33
N SER A 114 1.39 -1.98 12.46
CA SER A 114 1.51 -0.73 13.19
C SER A 114 0.21 -0.39 13.89
N THR A 115 0.30 -0.01 15.16
CA THR A 115 -0.87 0.34 15.98
C THR A 115 -1.21 1.82 15.82
N ILE A 116 -2.50 2.13 15.78
CA ILE A 116 -3.05 3.48 15.86
C ILE A 116 -3.86 3.60 17.14
N ILE A 117 -3.53 4.62 17.93
CA ILE A 117 -4.18 4.93 19.20
C ILE A 117 -4.45 6.43 19.22
N ARG A 118 -5.73 6.81 19.15
CA ARG A 118 -6.23 8.18 19.33
C ARG A 118 -7.23 8.15 20.48
N LYS A 119 -6.77 8.40 21.70
CA LYS A 119 -7.59 8.21 22.90
C LYS A 119 -8.73 9.23 22.97
N GLU A 120 -8.44 10.45 22.54
CA GLU A 120 -9.36 11.60 22.55
C GLU A 120 -10.54 11.36 21.61
N ASP A 121 -10.28 10.78 20.44
CA ASP A 121 -11.31 10.44 19.44
C ASP A 121 -11.85 9.01 19.62
N ARG A 122 -11.36 8.27 20.63
CA ARG A 122 -11.60 6.84 20.83
C ARG A 122 -11.41 6.03 19.54
N VAL A 123 -10.26 6.13 18.89
CA VAL A 123 -9.93 5.28 17.73
C VAL A 123 -8.73 4.40 18.08
N PHE A 124 -8.96 3.09 18.09
CA PHE A 124 -7.94 2.08 18.35
C PHE A 124 -7.90 1.10 17.20
N GLY A 125 -6.71 0.76 16.70
CA GLY A 125 -6.63 -0.10 15.54
C GLY A 125 -5.24 -0.59 15.23
N THR A 126 -5.17 -1.53 14.29
CA THR A 126 -3.91 -2.05 13.76
C THR A 126 -3.96 -2.03 12.24
N PHE A 127 -2.89 -1.53 11.64
CA PHE A 127 -2.66 -1.55 10.20
C PHE A 127 -1.62 -2.63 9.88
N PHE A 128 -1.88 -3.44 8.86
CA PHE A 128 -1.04 -4.52 8.39
C PHE A 128 -0.61 -4.25 6.94
N GLU A 129 0.69 -4.30 6.70
CA GLU A 129 1.31 -4.31 5.38
C GLU A 129 1.86 -5.71 5.09
N LEU A 130 1.30 -6.37 4.08
CA LEU A 130 1.75 -7.65 3.58
C LEU A 130 2.70 -7.40 2.39
N GLN A 131 3.97 -7.71 2.58
CA GLN A 131 5.00 -7.53 1.55
C GLN A 131 5.14 -8.77 0.67
N GLY A 132 5.53 -8.58 -0.58
CA GLY A 132 5.64 -9.65 -1.57
C GLY A 132 4.48 -9.66 -2.56
N ASN A 133 4.40 -10.71 -3.37
CA ASN A 133 3.44 -10.81 -4.48
C ASN A 133 2.06 -11.28 -3.98
N VAL A 134 1.44 -10.45 -3.15
CA VAL A 134 0.10 -10.64 -2.58
C VAL A 134 -0.94 -9.78 -3.31
N ALA A 135 -2.17 -10.28 -3.41
CA ALA A 135 -3.28 -9.53 -3.99
C ALA A 135 -3.82 -8.44 -3.03
N SER A 136 -3.68 -8.66 -1.72
CA SER A 136 -4.14 -7.77 -0.66
C SER A 136 -2.99 -7.25 0.21
N PRO A 137 -2.22 -6.25 -0.28
CA PRO A 137 -1.03 -5.76 0.41
C PRO A 137 -1.34 -4.96 1.67
N PHE A 138 -2.56 -4.44 1.83
CA PHE A 138 -2.97 -3.67 2.99
C PHE A 138 -4.26 -4.21 3.59
N GLN A 139 -4.23 -4.40 4.90
CA GLN A 139 -5.39 -4.73 5.72
C GLN A 139 -5.32 -3.91 6.99
N PHE A 140 -6.45 -3.53 7.56
CA PHE A 140 -6.48 -2.83 8.84
C PHE A 140 -7.81 -3.03 9.54
N TYR A 141 -7.83 -2.72 10.83
CA TYR A 141 -9.08 -2.47 11.53
C TYR A 141 -8.95 -1.25 12.44
N VAL A 142 -10.08 -0.60 12.70
CA VAL A 142 -10.23 0.45 13.72
C VAL A 142 -11.53 0.25 14.49
N THR A 143 -11.54 0.57 15.77
CA THR A 143 -12.69 0.41 16.65
C THR A 143 -12.74 1.53 17.69
N ASP A 144 -13.95 1.82 18.17
CA ASP A 144 -14.17 2.69 19.32
C ASP A 144 -14.01 1.99 20.68
N SER A 145 -13.66 0.69 20.65
CA SER A 145 -13.55 -0.27 21.76
C SER A 145 -14.86 -0.79 22.37
N THR A 146 -16.02 -0.27 21.98
CA THR A 146 -17.31 -0.65 22.58
C THR A 146 -18.33 -1.09 21.55
N ASP A 147 -18.61 -0.28 20.53
CA ASP A 147 -19.80 -0.42 19.69
C ASP A 147 -19.48 -0.51 18.20
N ARG A 148 -18.41 0.17 17.74
CA ARG A 148 -18.07 0.27 16.32
C ARG A 148 -16.78 -0.49 16.00
N PHE A 149 -16.80 -1.25 14.92
CA PHE A 149 -15.62 -1.92 14.37
C PHE A 149 -15.59 -1.78 12.85
N PHE A 150 -14.54 -1.15 12.31
CA PHE A 150 -14.29 -1.10 10.87
C PHE A 150 -13.16 -2.03 10.51
N SER A 151 -13.34 -2.81 9.45
CA SER A 151 -12.30 -3.66 8.85
C SER A 151 -12.10 -3.25 7.40
N GLY A 152 -10.84 -3.00 7.00
CA GLY A 152 -10.49 -2.59 5.65
C GLY A 152 -9.54 -3.57 5.00
N VAL A 153 -9.82 -3.96 3.76
CA VAL A 153 -8.92 -4.76 2.92
C VAL A 153 -8.80 -4.12 1.55
N VAL A 154 -7.55 -3.89 1.10
CA VAL A 154 -7.29 -3.33 -0.23
C VAL A 154 -6.88 -4.45 -1.17
N TYR A 155 -7.61 -4.62 -2.28
CA TYR A 155 -7.23 -5.50 -3.37
C TYR A 155 -6.78 -4.67 -4.58
N PHE A 156 -5.73 -5.15 -5.26
CA PHE A 156 -5.33 -4.63 -6.57
C PHE A 156 -5.71 -5.62 -7.67
N ASN A 157 -6.36 -5.11 -8.73
CA ASN A 157 -6.79 -5.86 -9.91
C ASN A 157 -5.64 -6.09 -10.91
N THR A 158 -4.41 -6.18 -10.42
CA THR A 158 -3.22 -6.39 -11.24
C THR A 158 -2.47 -7.62 -10.76
N ARG A 159 -1.72 -8.26 -11.67
CA ARG A 159 -0.86 -9.39 -11.28
C ARG A 159 0.16 -8.89 -10.25
N PRO A 160 0.22 -9.48 -9.05
CA PRO A 160 1.11 -8.99 -8.00
C PRO A 160 2.58 -9.05 -8.46
N ASN A 161 3.18 -7.88 -8.63
CA ASN A 161 4.62 -7.69 -8.81
C ASN A 161 5.04 -6.57 -7.86
N TYR A 162 5.41 -6.97 -6.64
CA TYR A 162 5.66 -6.07 -5.52
C TYR A 162 6.64 -4.94 -5.88
N ASP A 163 7.77 -5.28 -6.51
CA ASP A 163 8.80 -4.29 -6.86
C ASP A 163 8.31 -3.27 -7.88
N SER A 164 7.48 -3.70 -8.83
CA SER A 164 6.94 -2.82 -9.87
C SER A 164 5.88 -1.85 -9.33
N ILE A 165 5.07 -2.29 -8.37
CA ILE A 165 3.96 -1.48 -7.82
C ILE A 165 4.32 -0.78 -6.51
N LYS A 166 5.53 -0.97 -5.97
CA LYS A 166 5.96 -0.39 -4.70
C LYS A 166 5.71 1.13 -4.58
N PRO A 167 5.93 1.96 -5.61
CA PRO A 167 5.58 3.39 -5.54
C PRO A 167 4.08 3.62 -5.35
N THR A 168 3.24 2.85 -6.03
CA THR A 168 1.76 2.87 -5.87
C THR A 168 1.35 2.41 -4.47
N LEU A 169 1.95 1.33 -3.97
CA LEU A 169 1.69 0.84 -2.61
C LEU A 169 2.04 1.90 -1.57
N ASN A 170 3.23 2.52 -1.68
CA ASN A 170 3.64 3.59 -0.78
C ASN A 170 2.74 4.82 -0.87
N PHE A 171 2.22 5.12 -2.06
CA PHE A 171 1.26 6.21 -2.26
C PHE A 171 -0.05 5.90 -1.51
N VAL A 172 -0.67 4.76 -1.80
CA VAL A 172 -1.95 4.33 -1.18
C VAL A 172 -1.81 4.16 0.34
N LYS A 173 -0.69 3.60 0.83
CA LYS A 173 -0.42 3.44 2.26
C LYS A 173 -0.58 4.75 3.03
N LYS A 174 -0.08 5.86 2.50
CA LYS A 174 -0.19 7.17 3.16
C LYS A 174 -1.66 7.56 3.35
N ASP A 175 -2.47 7.33 2.33
CA ASP A 175 -3.89 7.69 2.33
C ASP A 175 -4.73 6.77 3.23
N LEU A 176 -4.37 5.49 3.35
CA LEU A 176 -4.99 4.57 4.33
C LEU A 176 -4.62 4.92 5.78
N ILE A 177 -3.37 5.31 6.02
CA ILE A 177 -2.95 5.79 7.35
C ILE A 177 -3.65 7.12 7.68
N GLU A 178 -3.82 8.00 6.70
CA GLU A 178 -4.61 9.24 6.87
C GLU A 178 -6.06 8.93 7.21
N PHE A 179 -6.69 7.95 6.54
CA PHE A 179 -8.02 7.45 6.91
C PHE A 179 -8.07 7.07 8.40
N MET A 180 -7.19 6.19 8.86
CA MET A 180 -7.20 5.75 10.27
C MET A 180 -6.88 6.88 11.27
N LYS A 181 -6.11 7.89 10.84
CA LYS A 181 -5.80 9.08 11.65
C LYS A 181 -6.91 10.11 11.70
N THR A 182 -7.87 10.06 10.79
CA THR A 182 -8.89 11.10 10.63
C THR A 182 -10.31 10.59 10.76
N VAL A 183 -10.51 9.26 10.74
CA VAL A 183 -11.82 8.65 10.98
C VAL A 183 -12.39 9.12 12.31
N LYS A 184 -13.66 9.46 12.31
CA LYS A 184 -14.42 9.85 13.49
C LYS A 184 -15.75 9.13 13.49
N TRP A 185 -16.18 8.75 14.68
CA TRP A 185 -17.52 8.24 14.96
C TRP A 185 -18.43 9.46 15.14
N GLU A 186 -19.59 9.45 14.50
CA GLU A 186 -20.62 10.46 14.68
C GLU A 186 -21.80 9.84 15.46
N ASP A 187 -22.48 10.64 16.27
CA ASP A 187 -23.63 10.22 17.09
C ASP A 187 -24.94 10.42 16.31
#